data_AF-A0A261EXH9-F1
#
_entry.id   AF-A0A261EXH9-F1
#
_cell.length_a   1.000
_cell.length_b   1.000
_cell.length_c   1.000
_cell.angle_alpha   90.00
_cell.angle_beta   90.00
_cell.angle_gamma   90.00
#
_symmetry.space_group_name_H-M   'P 1'
#
loop_
_entity.id
_entity.type
_entity.pdbx_description
1 polymer ?
#
loop_
_entity_poly.entity_id
_entity_poly.type
_entity_poly.pdbx_seq_one_letter_code
_entity_poly.pdbx_strand_id
1 'polypeptide(L)'
;MNETVPTSGSPRQEFGLRLAAAMEEHGPLCVGIDPHRKNLHDWGYNIDAEGAELFAMRMLQGAQGRAAAVKFQMPMFERYGSKGFAALERALYAARQMDIITIVDCLRGGLPTTLSSIADAYLKPEGPMATDAITLLPYYGFHSLDGLVNDALNNGCGVFVASLTPNPEGAHLQSAIRQAGEYAGQTVAYGIAQDAQKYNAEFPGSMGSVGLIIGASIGKWMKEGGVDPAQFTGPILSPGYGWQGATDEDLKTVFAGTHGNVLVTVARSIAAQGPDIAELGKAVTSIGDEVRRAMEQAQHTPPHTTEESDDGASQGVFIPSGATMAAASAAGAGNAGAADAGDATNGVSSSADAGNTPEGSGVSGSALGHDALLSGAPSPSGAAVAVDDTQAAAQGAAPSDTAGAPSAAAPVTPQTAGGYIVGDAILSADDAEEIVHDEDEVDEAEDEELDETEAEDIRSDAQEDGKNND
;
A
#
# COMPACT_ATOMS: atom_id res chain seq x y z
N MET A 1 45.12 28.20 -12.55
CA MET A 1 43.99 28.08 -11.62
C MET A 1 42.92 27.32 -12.37
N ASN A 2 42.81 26.01 -12.12
CA ASN A 2 41.76 25.18 -12.68
C ASN A 2 40.76 24.97 -11.55
N GLU A 3 39.64 25.70 -11.58
CA GLU A 3 38.49 25.40 -10.75
C GLU A 3 37.84 24.13 -11.30
N THR A 4 37.91 23.06 -10.52
CA THR A 4 37.09 21.88 -10.72
C THR A 4 35.63 22.24 -10.41
N VAL A 5 34.79 22.24 -11.45
CA VAL A 5 33.33 22.23 -11.31
C VAL A 5 32.94 20.97 -10.52
N PRO A 6 32.17 21.08 -9.43
CA PRO A 6 31.73 19.91 -8.69
C PRO A 6 30.70 19.15 -9.55
N THR A 7 31.09 17.97 -10.01
CA THR A 7 30.18 16.99 -10.61
C THR A 7 29.22 16.48 -9.54
N SER A 8 27.91 16.71 -9.77
CA SER A 8 26.73 16.03 -9.21
C SER A 8 26.81 15.46 -7.78
N GLY A 9 26.10 16.14 -6.88
CA GLY A 9 25.56 15.76 -5.57
C GLY A 9 26.04 14.48 -4.89
N SER A 10 26.52 14.61 -3.65
CA SER A 10 26.65 13.49 -2.73
C SER A 10 25.36 12.66 -2.68
N PRO A 11 25.45 11.32 -2.62
CA PRO A 11 24.27 10.46 -2.56
C PRO A 11 23.39 10.86 -1.37
N ARG A 12 22.07 10.89 -1.59
CA ARG A 12 21.07 11.12 -0.53
C ARG A 12 21.28 10.09 0.57
N GLN A 13 21.28 10.52 1.82
CA GLN A 13 21.36 9.57 2.95
C GLN A 13 20.19 8.58 2.91
N GLU A 14 20.45 7.35 3.32
CA GLU A 14 19.45 6.27 3.38
C GLU A 14 18.18 6.67 4.14
N PHE A 15 17.03 6.23 3.63
CA PHE A 15 15.72 6.54 4.20
C PHE A 15 15.61 6.11 5.67
N GLY A 16 16.01 4.87 5.99
CA GLY A 16 15.94 4.35 7.37
C GLY A 16 16.65 5.24 8.39
N LEU A 17 17.83 5.75 8.05
CA LEU A 17 18.60 6.65 8.92
C LEU A 17 17.91 8.01 9.09
N ARG A 18 17.39 8.58 7.99
CA ARG A 18 16.67 9.86 8.03
C ARG A 18 15.38 9.75 8.83
N LEU A 19 14.64 8.66 8.65
CA LEU A 19 13.42 8.40 9.42
C LEU A 19 13.73 8.18 10.89
N ALA A 20 14.76 7.39 11.23
CA ALA A 20 15.19 7.18 12.61
C ALA A 20 15.52 8.51 13.31
N ALA A 21 16.27 9.40 12.64
CA ALA A 21 16.58 10.73 13.16
C ALA A 21 15.33 11.59 13.36
N ALA A 22 14.39 11.58 12.39
CA ALA A 22 13.13 12.31 12.51
C ALA A 22 12.25 11.79 13.66
N MET A 23 12.23 10.46 13.87
CA MET A 23 11.51 9.83 14.99
C MET A 23 12.14 10.15 16.35
N GLU A 24 13.46 10.24 16.42
CA GLU A 24 14.18 10.69 17.62
C GLU A 24 13.86 12.16 17.94
N GLU A 25 13.89 13.03 16.93
CA GLU A 25 13.68 14.47 17.11
C GLU A 25 12.22 14.85 17.38
N HIS A 26 11.28 14.29 16.60
CA HIS A 26 9.88 14.70 16.61
C HIS A 26 8.93 13.68 17.25
N GLY A 27 9.44 12.49 17.62
CA GLY A 27 8.64 11.38 18.12
C GLY A 27 8.10 10.46 17.01
N PRO A 28 7.69 9.23 17.34
CA PRO A 28 7.33 8.18 16.37
C PRO A 28 5.92 8.34 15.78
N LEU A 29 5.53 9.57 15.44
CA LEU A 29 4.25 9.92 14.85
C LEU A 29 4.38 10.19 13.35
N CYS A 30 3.52 9.54 12.57
CA CYS A 30 3.23 9.87 11.19
C CYS A 30 1.82 10.47 11.07
N VAL A 31 1.71 11.68 10.53
CA VAL A 31 0.41 12.33 10.31
C VAL A 31 -0.16 11.90 8.97
N GLY A 32 -1.33 11.28 8.96
CA GLY A 32 -2.05 10.95 7.74
C GLY A 32 -2.73 12.17 7.13
N ILE A 33 -2.47 12.42 5.85
CA ILE A 33 -3.08 13.48 5.04
C ILE A 33 -4.09 12.82 4.12
N ASP A 34 -5.32 12.77 4.64
CA ASP A 34 -6.45 12.04 4.06
C ASP A 34 -7.61 13.02 3.77
N PRO A 35 -7.63 13.68 2.57
CA PRO A 35 -8.67 14.65 2.20
C PRO A 35 -10.00 13.96 1.86
N HIS A 36 -10.58 13.27 2.86
CA HIS A 36 -11.89 12.64 2.76
C HIS A 36 -12.98 13.69 2.50
N ARG A 37 -14.05 13.31 1.78
CA ARG A 37 -15.17 14.22 1.45
C ARG A 37 -15.68 14.92 2.71
N LYS A 38 -15.91 14.13 3.77
CA LYS A 38 -16.32 14.61 5.10
C LYS A 38 -15.34 15.64 5.68
N ASN A 39 -14.03 15.38 5.66
CA ASN A 39 -13.03 16.32 6.19
C ASN A 39 -13.02 17.64 5.40
N LEU A 40 -13.12 17.58 4.08
CA LEU A 40 -13.20 18.77 3.23
C LEU A 40 -14.45 19.59 3.55
N HIS A 41 -15.60 18.91 3.62
CA HIS A 41 -16.87 19.52 3.99
C HIS A 41 -16.83 20.18 5.39
N ASP A 42 -16.36 19.44 6.40
CA ASP A 42 -16.28 19.91 7.80
C ASP A 42 -15.36 21.13 7.94
N TRP A 43 -14.34 21.24 7.08
CA TRP A 43 -13.43 22.39 7.04
C TRP A 43 -13.94 23.56 6.18
N GLY A 44 -15.13 23.42 5.57
CA GLY A 44 -15.75 24.42 4.71
C GLY A 44 -15.09 24.54 3.33
N TYR A 45 -14.46 23.48 2.85
CA TYR A 45 -13.86 23.42 1.52
C TYR A 45 -14.78 22.74 0.50
N ASN A 46 -14.56 23.05 -0.77
CA ASN A 46 -15.17 22.30 -1.87
C ASN A 46 -14.60 20.87 -1.91
N ILE A 47 -15.42 19.93 -2.36
CA ILE A 47 -15.03 18.53 -2.54
C ILE A 47 -14.42 18.38 -3.93
N ASP A 48 -13.26 19.00 -4.13
CA ASP A 48 -12.51 19.00 -5.39
C ASP A 48 -10.98 18.96 -5.14
N ALA A 49 -10.20 19.03 -6.23
CA ALA A 49 -8.73 19.02 -6.14
C ALA A 49 -8.15 20.22 -5.39
N GLU A 50 -8.80 21.39 -5.47
CA GLU A 50 -8.34 22.59 -4.77
C GLU A 50 -8.59 22.46 -3.26
N GLY A 51 -9.76 21.96 -2.87
CA GLY A 51 -10.07 21.62 -1.48
C GLY A 51 -9.10 20.58 -0.91
N ALA A 52 -8.77 19.54 -1.67
CA ALA A 52 -7.78 18.53 -1.27
C ALA A 52 -6.37 19.12 -1.09
N GLU A 53 -5.94 20.02 -1.98
CA GLU A 53 -4.68 20.74 -1.84
C GLU A 53 -4.66 21.62 -0.59
N LEU A 54 -5.70 22.44 -0.39
CA LEU A 54 -5.81 23.33 0.76
C LEU A 54 -5.87 22.57 2.09
N PHE A 55 -6.50 21.40 2.10
CA PHE A 55 -6.48 20.48 3.23
C PHE A 55 -5.07 19.97 3.51
N ALA A 56 -4.38 19.47 2.48
CA ALA A 56 -3.02 18.95 2.60
C ALA A 56 -2.04 20.01 3.11
N MET A 57 -2.10 21.24 2.60
CA MET A 57 -1.23 22.34 3.02
C MET A 57 -1.42 22.71 4.49
N ARG A 58 -2.66 22.76 4.98
CA ARG A 58 -2.95 23.03 6.41
C ARG A 58 -2.48 21.90 7.31
N MET A 59 -2.69 20.64 6.91
CA MET A 59 -2.18 19.48 7.65
C MET A 59 -0.64 19.49 7.72
N LEU A 60 0.04 19.83 6.63
CA LEU A 60 1.51 20.00 6.61
C LEU A 60 1.98 21.08 7.58
N GLN A 61 1.32 22.24 7.60
CA GLN A 61 1.64 23.32 8.52
C GLN A 61 1.44 22.93 9.99
N GLY A 62 0.41 22.14 10.30
CA GLY A 62 0.20 21.56 11.62
C GLY A 62 1.30 20.56 12.00
N ALA A 63 1.73 19.71 11.05
CA ALA A 63 2.72 18.66 11.28
C ALA A 63 4.17 19.15 11.34
N GLN A 64 4.50 20.26 10.66
CA GLN A 64 5.87 20.76 10.52
C GLN A 64 6.55 20.95 11.89
N GLY A 65 7.70 20.30 12.07
CA GLY A 65 8.49 20.33 13.30
C GLY A 65 7.85 19.63 14.51
N ARG A 66 6.77 18.86 14.30
CA ARG A 66 5.99 18.18 15.35
C ARG A 66 5.76 16.69 15.11
N ALA A 67 5.94 16.22 13.88
CA ALA A 67 5.82 14.81 13.52
C ALA A 67 7.04 14.37 12.71
N ALA A 68 7.43 13.11 12.85
CA ALA A 68 8.56 12.56 12.11
C ALA A 68 8.27 12.45 10.61
N ALA A 69 7.03 12.13 10.25
CA ALA A 69 6.62 11.92 8.87
C ALA A 69 5.18 12.36 8.61
N VAL A 70 4.85 12.51 7.33
CA VAL A 70 3.48 12.63 6.83
C VAL A 70 3.21 11.55 5.79
N LYS A 71 1.99 11.04 5.78
CA LYS A 71 1.55 10.02 4.81
C LYS A 71 0.38 10.52 3.99
N PHE A 72 0.57 10.68 2.68
CA PHE A 72 -0.48 11.09 1.75
C PHE A 72 -1.26 9.88 1.26
N GLN A 73 -2.59 9.87 1.42
CA GLN A 73 -3.44 8.83 0.85
C GLN A 73 -3.74 9.12 -0.61
N MET A 74 -2.96 8.53 -1.52
CA MET A 74 -2.99 8.84 -2.96
C MET A 74 -4.38 8.70 -3.62
N PRO A 75 -5.19 7.65 -3.35
CA PRO A 75 -6.52 7.50 -3.92
C PRO A 75 -7.47 8.68 -3.63
N MET A 76 -7.29 9.38 -2.50
CA MET A 76 -8.12 10.55 -2.14
C MET A 76 -7.76 11.80 -2.96
N PHE A 77 -6.59 11.82 -3.60
CA PHE A 77 -6.24 12.81 -4.62
C PHE A 77 -6.64 12.31 -6.01
N GLU A 78 -6.38 11.03 -6.31
CA GLU A 78 -6.63 10.39 -7.62
C GLU A 78 -8.07 10.56 -8.11
N ARG A 79 -9.05 10.57 -7.19
CA ARG A 79 -10.48 10.80 -7.52
C ARG A 79 -10.77 12.08 -8.30
N TYR A 80 -9.88 13.08 -8.26
CA TYR A 80 -10.04 14.34 -8.99
C TYR A 80 -9.26 14.35 -10.32
N GLY A 81 -8.82 13.18 -10.79
CA GLY A 81 -8.08 13.02 -12.03
C GLY A 81 -6.75 13.77 -12.02
N SER A 82 -6.35 14.31 -13.18
CA SER A 82 -5.08 15.02 -13.34
C SER A 82 -4.94 16.24 -12.41
N LYS A 83 -6.05 16.91 -12.07
CA LYS A 83 -6.03 18.04 -11.13
C LYS A 83 -5.68 17.58 -9.71
N GLY A 84 -6.17 16.41 -9.31
CA GLY A 84 -5.86 15.79 -8.03
C GLY A 84 -4.40 15.36 -7.92
N PHE A 85 -3.85 14.76 -8.99
CA PHE A 85 -2.42 14.48 -9.05
C PHE A 85 -1.59 15.76 -8.97
N ALA A 86 -1.95 16.81 -9.69
CA ALA A 86 -1.25 18.10 -9.61
C ALA A 86 -1.31 18.72 -8.20
N ALA A 87 -2.42 18.55 -7.47
CA ALA A 87 -2.52 18.94 -6.07
C ALA A 87 -1.56 18.15 -5.18
N LEU A 88 -1.46 16.83 -5.37
CA LEU A 88 -0.52 15.97 -4.65
C LEU A 88 0.94 16.30 -4.97
N GLU A 89 1.29 16.58 -6.23
CA GLU A 89 2.61 17.06 -6.63
C GLU A 89 3.02 18.32 -5.86
N ARG A 90 2.12 19.31 -5.77
CA ARG A 90 2.36 20.55 -5.02
C ARG A 90 2.47 20.31 -3.53
N ALA A 91 1.64 19.45 -2.95
CA ALA A 91 1.71 19.12 -1.53
C ALA A 91 3.01 18.37 -1.17
N LEU A 92 3.44 17.41 -1.99
CA LEU A 92 4.74 16.73 -1.83
C LEU A 92 5.91 17.71 -1.98
N TYR A 93 5.84 18.62 -2.95
CA TYR A 93 6.85 19.69 -3.08
C TYR A 93 6.94 20.54 -1.82
N ALA A 94 5.80 21.01 -1.29
CA ALA A 94 5.74 21.80 -0.06
C ALA A 94 6.31 21.02 1.14
N ALA A 95 5.95 19.74 1.30
CA ALA A 95 6.48 18.89 2.35
C ALA A 95 8.02 18.77 2.29
N ARG A 96 8.59 18.59 1.10
CA ARG A 96 10.06 18.59 0.92
C ARG A 96 10.69 19.92 1.31
N GLN A 97 10.06 21.06 1.02
CA GLN A 97 10.56 22.38 1.46
C GLN A 97 10.47 22.57 2.98
N MET A 98 9.65 21.78 3.67
CA MET A 98 9.50 21.80 5.12
C MET A 98 10.41 20.79 5.83
N ASP A 99 11.25 20.05 5.09
CA ASP A 99 12.13 18.99 5.60
C ASP A 99 11.39 17.91 6.41
N ILE A 100 10.12 17.64 6.08
CA ILE A 100 9.35 16.53 6.70
C ILE A 100 9.43 15.27 5.84
N ILE A 101 9.61 14.11 6.47
CA ILE A 101 9.63 12.82 5.76
C ILE A 101 8.25 12.55 5.13
N THR A 102 8.26 12.23 3.83
CA THR A 102 7.06 11.98 3.04
C THR A 102 6.87 10.51 2.71
N ILE A 103 5.67 10.00 2.96
CA ILE A 103 5.24 8.67 2.56
C ILE A 103 4.04 8.84 1.64
N VAL A 104 4.08 8.24 0.45
CA VAL A 104 2.88 8.15 -0.38
C VAL A 104 2.27 6.77 -0.21
N ASP A 105 1.05 6.74 0.33
CA ASP A 105 0.26 5.53 0.44
C ASP A 105 -0.44 5.27 -0.89
N CYS A 106 0.21 4.51 -1.78
CA CYS A 106 -0.27 4.20 -3.12
C CYS A 106 -0.63 2.73 -3.32
N LEU A 107 -0.26 1.86 -2.37
CA LEU A 107 -0.59 0.43 -2.31
C LEU A 107 -0.43 -0.26 -3.68
N ARG A 108 0.65 0.06 -4.40
CA ARG A 108 0.89 -0.48 -5.73
C ARG A 108 1.54 -1.87 -5.64
N GLY A 109 1.23 -2.72 -6.61
CA GLY A 109 1.81 -4.04 -6.78
C GLY A 109 1.67 -4.45 -8.25
N GLY A 110 2.47 -5.40 -8.70
CA GLY A 110 2.39 -5.84 -10.09
C GLY A 110 3.68 -6.51 -10.57
N LEU A 111 3.78 -6.65 -11.90
CA LEU A 111 4.96 -7.23 -12.53
C LEU A 111 6.10 -6.21 -12.62
N PRO A 112 7.37 -6.66 -12.65
CA PRO A 112 8.54 -5.77 -12.64
C PRO A 112 8.52 -4.64 -13.69
N THR A 113 8.06 -4.92 -14.91
CA THR A 113 8.00 -3.93 -16.00
C THR A 113 6.96 -2.83 -15.76
N THR A 114 5.91 -3.11 -14.99
CA THR A 114 4.93 -2.11 -14.59
C THR A 114 5.44 -1.30 -13.41
N LEU A 115 6.12 -1.96 -12.46
CA LEU A 115 6.65 -1.33 -11.27
C LEU A 115 7.83 -0.38 -11.56
N SER A 116 8.59 -0.58 -12.63
CA SER A 116 9.62 0.38 -13.04
C SER A 116 9.02 1.77 -13.33
N SER A 117 7.84 1.83 -13.94
CA SER A 117 7.14 3.11 -14.19
C SER A 117 6.65 3.76 -12.88
N ILE A 118 6.33 2.96 -11.86
CA ILE A 118 6.00 3.46 -10.53
C ILE A 118 7.26 4.02 -9.86
N ALA A 119 8.39 3.33 -9.95
CA ALA A 119 9.67 3.82 -9.42
C ALA A 119 10.08 5.15 -10.08
N ASP A 120 9.91 5.28 -11.41
CA ASP A 120 10.16 6.51 -12.15
C ASP A 120 9.36 7.70 -11.61
N ALA A 121 8.10 7.48 -11.25
CA ALA A 121 7.21 8.54 -10.79
C ALA A 121 7.52 9.02 -9.36
N TYR A 122 7.84 8.08 -8.46
CA TYR A 122 7.88 8.35 -7.00
C TYR A 122 9.28 8.33 -6.39
N LEU A 123 10.19 7.52 -6.92
CA LEU A 123 11.46 7.19 -6.25
C LEU A 123 12.67 7.86 -6.90
N LYS A 124 12.50 8.45 -8.09
CA LYS A 124 13.53 9.27 -8.73
C LYS A 124 13.46 10.72 -8.25
N PRO A 125 14.61 11.40 -8.03
CA PRO A 125 14.63 12.81 -7.62
C PRO A 125 13.87 13.76 -8.55
N GLU A 126 13.90 13.49 -9.86
CA GLU A 126 13.20 14.23 -10.91
C GLU A 126 11.77 13.75 -11.18
N GLY A 127 11.33 12.70 -10.48
CA GLY A 127 9.98 12.17 -10.60
C GLY A 127 8.93 13.23 -10.21
N PRO A 128 7.80 13.32 -10.92
CA PRO A 128 6.74 14.29 -10.61
C PRO A 128 6.23 14.15 -9.17
N MET A 129 6.26 12.93 -8.64
CA MET A 129 5.75 12.56 -7.32
C MET A 129 6.88 12.16 -6.36
N ALA A 130 8.08 12.71 -6.56
CA ALA A 130 9.26 12.40 -5.74
C ALA A 130 8.95 12.46 -4.23
N THR A 131 9.15 11.35 -3.54
CA THR A 131 8.82 11.16 -2.11
C THR A 131 9.97 10.46 -1.38
N ASP A 132 9.90 10.34 -0.05
CA ASP A 132 10.89 9.59 0.73
C ASP A 132 10.59 8.10 0.74
N ALA A 133 9.32 7.71 0.77
CA ALA A 133 8.90 6.31 0.67
C ALA A 133 7.51 6.14 0.03
N ILE A 134 7.22 4.91 -0.41
CA ILE A 134 5.90 4.50 -0.89
C ILE A 134 5.40 3.21 -0.24
N THR A 135 4.09 2.98 -0.24
CA THR A 135 3.48 1.71 0.21
C THR A 135 3.24 0.74 -0.95
N LEU A 136 3.39 -0.56 -0.70
CA LEU A 136 3.31 -1.63 -1.70
C LEU A 136 2.44 -2.81 -1.26
N LEU A 137 1.78 -3.46 -2.23
CA LEU A 137 1.03 -4.69 -2.05
C LEU A 137 1.77 -5.88 -2.69
N PRO A 138 2.23 -6.87 -1.91
CA PRO A 138 3.05 -7.98 -2.43
C PRO A 138 2.22 -9.16 -2.96
N TYR A 139 1.00 -8.94 -3.46
CA TYR A 139 0.11 -10.03 -3.90
C TYR A 139 0.68 -10.86 -5.06
N TYR A 140 1.48 -10.24 -5.93
CA TYR A 140 2.19 -10.91 -7.03
C TYR A 140 3.42 -11.71 -6.54
N GLY A 141 3.65 -11.77 -5.24
CA GLY A 141 4.84 -12.30 -4.58
C GLY A 141 5.86 -11.20 -4.31
N PHE A 142 6.55 -11.27 -3.16
CA PHE A 142 7.52 -10.25 -2.74
C PHE A 142 8.57 -9.98 -3.81
N HIS A 143 9.15 -11.03 -4.41
CA HIS A 143 10.19 -10.89 -5.43
C HIS A 143 9.77 -10.16 -6.71
N SER A 144 8.47 -9.97 -6.95
CA SER A 144 8.01 -9.09 -8.03
C SER A 144 8.39 -7.62 -7.79
N LEU A 145 8.63 -7.25 -6.52
CA LEU A 145 8.97 -5.91 -6.08
C LEU A 145 10.48 -5.62 -6.12
N ASP A 146 11.35 -6.64 -6.25
CA ASP A 146 12.81 -6.52 -6.06
C ASP A 146 13.44 -5.35 -6.85
N GLY A 147 13.05 -5.19 -8.12
CA GLY A 147 13.54 -4.09 -8.97
C GLY A 147 13.18 -2.72 -8.41
N LEU A 148 11.93 -2.53 -8.00
CA LEU A 148 11.45 -1.28 -7.40
C LEU A 148 12.08 -1.04 -6.03
N VAL A 149 12.25 -2.09 -5.21
CA VAL A 149 12.95 -1.99 -3.91
C VAL A 149 14.38 -1.51 -4.12
N ASN A 150 15.11 -2.11 -5.07
CA ASN A 150 16.47 -1.70 -5.41
C ASN A 150 16.50 -0.25 -5.93
N ASP A 151 15.55 0.15 -6.77
CA ASP A 151 15.43 1.54 -7.22
C ASP A 151 15.18 2.51 -6.05
N ALA A 152 14.37 2.12 -5.05
CA ALA A 152 14.18 2.93 -3.85
C ALA A 152 15.51 3.11 -3.11
N LEU A 153 16.20 2.01 -2.79
CA LEU A 153 17.46 2.03 -2.05
C LEU A 153 18.54 2.83 -2.77
N ASN A 154 18.70 2.64 -4.08
CA ASN A 154 19.68 3.36 -4.90
C ASN A 154 19.46 4.88 -4.92
N ASN A 155 18.24 5.35 -4.65
CA ASN A 155 17.89 6.77 -4.58
C ASN A 155 17.78 7.29 -3.13
N GLY A 156 18.17 6.48 -2.14
CA GLY A 156 18.05 6.81 -0.72
C GLY A 156 16.61 6.92 -0.23
N CYS A 157 15.67 6.29 -0.94
CA CYS A 157 14.25 6.20 -0.62
C CYS A 157 13.94 4.87 0.10
N GLY A 158 12.75 4.77 0.68
CA GLY A 158 12.26 3.55 1.33
C GLY A 158 10.98 3.01 0.71
N VAL A 159 10.56 1.85 1.18
CA VAL A 159 9.27 1.26 0.85
C VAL A 159 8.62 0.68 2.10
N PHE A 160 7.29 0.58 2.11
CA PHE A 160 6.55 -0.14 3.14
C PHE A 160 5.68 -1.21 2.50
N VAL A 161 5.94 -2.47 2.80
CA VAL A 161 5.25 -3.61 2.20
C VAL A 161 4.14 -4.10 3.13
N ALA A 162 2.92 -4.22 2.61
CA ALA A 162 1.80 -4.76 3.38
C ALA A 162 2.05 -6.22 3.80
N SER A 163 2.07 -6.49 5.11
CA SER A 163 2.26 -7.83 5.67
C SER A 163 1.09 -8.24 6.57
N LEU A 164 0.85 -7.50 7.66
CA LEU A 164 -0.25 -7.76 8.59
C LEU A 164 -1.15 -6.53 8.71
N THR A 165 -2.19 -6.45 7.89
CA THR A 165 -3.12 -5.32 7.90
C THR A 165 -4.31 -5.60 8.83
N PRO A 166 -4.90 -4.57 9.47
CA PRO A 166 -5.90 -4.76 10.52
C PRO A 166 -7.31 -5.11 9.99
N ASN A 167 -7.51 -5.14 8.67
CA ASN A 167 -8.83 -5.38 8.09
C ASN A 167 -9.21 -6.89 8.15
N PRO A 168 -10.44 -7.25 8.56
CA PRO A 168 -10.88 -8.64 8.71
C PRO A 168 -10.69 -9.52 7.47
N GLU A 169 -10.90 -8.95 6.29
CA GLU A 169 -10.81 -9.67 5.00
C GLU A 169 -9.36 -10.07 4.68
N GLY A 170 -8.39 -9.32 5.22
CA GLY A 170 -6.97 -9.61 5.05
C GLY A 170 -6.50 -10.83 5.83
N ALA A 171 -7.17 -11.15 6.94
CA ALA A 171 -6.74 -12.18 7.89
C ALA A 171 -6.54 -13.55 7.20
N HIS A 172 -7.48 -13.97 6.36
CA HIS A 172 -7.41 -15.26 5.67
C HIS A 172 -6.24 -15.37 4.71
N LEU A 173 -5.95 -14.31 3.95
CA LEU A 173 -4.84 -14.33 3.00
C LEU A 173 -3.50 -14.27 3.73
N GLN A 174 -3.40 -13.41 4.75
CA GLN A 174 -2.15 -13.15 5.46
C GLN A 174 -1.72 -14.33 6.35
N SER A 175 -2.69 -15.03 6.95
CA SER A 175 -2.47 -16.24 7.76
C SER A 175 -2.39 -17.53 6.92
N ALA A 176 -2.65 -17.48 5.61
CA ALA A 176 -2.60 -18.67 4.75
C ALA A 176 -1.21 -19.33 4.79
N ILE A 177 -1.19 -20.66 4.95
CA ILE A 177 0.05 -21.43 5.01
C ILE A 177 0.60 -21.68 3.61
N ARG A 178 1.85 -21.26 3.39
CA ARG A 178 2.60 -21.49 2.15
C ARG A 178 2.90 -22.97 1.99
N GLN A 179 2.50 -23.55 0.85
CA GLN A 179 2.69 -24.97 0.57
C GLN A 179 4.06 -25.31 -0.03
N ALA A 180 4.78 -24.30 -0.55
CA ALA A 180 6.07 -24.47 -1.22
C ALA A 180 6.94 -23.20 -1.15
N GLY A 181 8.21 -23.32 -1.55
CA GLY A 181 9.21 -22.25 -1.55
C GLY A 181 10.04 -22.20 -0.27
N GLU A 182 10.85 -21.15 -0.13
CA GLU A 182 11.83 -20.99 0.96
C GLU A 182 11.20 -21.05 2.37
N TYR A 183 9.96 -20.58 2.52
CA TYR A 183 9.21 -20.57 3.78
C TYR A 183 7.98 -21.47 3.74
N ALA A 184 8.09 -22.66 3.12
CA ALA A 184 7.02 -23.66 3.18
C ALA A 184 6.66 -24.01 4.63
N GLY A 185 5.36 -24.11 4.93
CA GLY A 185 4.83 -24.34 6.28
C GLY A 185 4.66 -23.07 7.12
N GLN A 186 5.11 -21.91 6.64
CA GLN A 186 4.89 -20.61 7.29
C GLN A 186 3.75 -19.84 6.62
N THR A 187 3.27 -18.79 7.29
CA THR A 187 2.23 -17.92 6.74
C THR A 187 2.73 -17.07 5.57
N VAL A 188 1.81 -16.52 4.78
CA VAL A 188 2.11 -15.53 3.74
C VAL A 188 2.76 -14.28 4.37
N ALA A 189 2.20 -13.78 5.46
CA ALA A 189 2.71 -12.61 6.18
C ALA A 189 4.15 -12.80 6.68
N TYR A 190 4.47 -13.97 7.26
CA TYR A 190 5.82 -14.32 7.69
C TYR A 190 6.80 -14.26 6.53
N GLY A 191 6.47 -14.86 5.39
CA GLY A 191 7.34 -14.86 4.22
C GLY A 191 7.64 -13.44 3.72
N ILE A 192 6.62 -12.57 3.66
CA ILE A 192 6.79 -11.16 3.30
C ILE A 192 7.73 -10.45 4.28
N ALA A 193 7.54 -10.67 5.59
CA ALA A 193 8.37 -10.05 6.62
C ALA A 193 9.83 -10.51 6.54
N GLN A 194 10.08 -11.79 6.29
CA GLN A 194 11.43 -12.32 6.14
C GLN A 194 12.13 -11.81 4.87
N ASP A 195 11.41 -11.73 3.75
CA ASP A 195 11.97 -11.19 2.52
C ASP A 195 12.31 -9.69 2.65
N ALA A 196 11.48 -8.90 3.33
CA ALA A 196 11.82 -7.53 3.70
C ALA A 196 13.05 -7.47 4.64
N GLN A 197 13.13 -8.36 5.63
CA GLN A 197 14.24 -8.40 6.59
C GLN A 197 15.59 -8.70 5.92
N LYS A 198 15.62 -9.50 4.84
CA LYS A 198 16.86 -9.75 4.07
C LYS A 198 17.49 -8.46 3.56
N TYR A 199 16.69 -7.49 3.09
CA TYR A 199 17.20 -6.18 2.65
C TYR A 199 17.77 -5.35 3.80
N ASN A 200 17.20 -5.47 4.99
CA ASN A 200 17.65 -4.71 6.16
C ASN A 200 18.90 -5.32 6.82
N ALA A 201 19.19 -6.61 6.57
CA ALA A 201 20.36 -7.29 7.11
C ALA A 201 21.71 -6.66 6.67
N GLU A 202 21.71 -5.91 5.56
CA GLU A 202 22.88 -5.19 5.06
C GLU A 202 23.25 -3.94 5.90
N PHE A 203 22.38 -3.54 6.83
CA PHE A 203 22.52 -2.33 7.65
C PHE A 203 22.60 -2.63 9.17
N PRO A 204 23.56 -3.45 9.64
CA PRO A 204 23.60 -3.90 11.03
C PRO A 204 23.80 -2.72 12.00
N GLY A 205 22.94 -2.66 13.04
CA GLY A 205 23.00 -1.61 14.06
C GLY A 205 22.33 -0.30 13.67
N SER A 206 21.67 -0.24 12.52
CA SER A 206 20.87 0.90 12.06
C SER A 206 19.53 0.45 11.50
N MET A 207 18.55 1.36 11.46
CA MET A 207 17.26 1.09 10.83
C MET A 207 17.43 1.00 9.31
N GLY A 208 16.99 -0.10 8.70
CA GLY A 208 16.99 -0.27 7.24
C GLY A 208 15.93 0.57 6.53
N SER A 209 15.83 0.47 5.20
CA SER A 209 14.92 1.29 4.38
C SER A 209 13.74 0.50 3.80
N VAL A 210 13.68 -0.83 4.01
CA VAL A 210 12.58 -1.69 3.56
C VAL A 210 11.70 -2.02 4.75
N GLY A 211 10.54 -1.41 4.80
CA GLY A 211 9.61 -1.49 5.93
C GLY A 211 8.43 -2.42 5.72
N LEU A 212 7.68 -2.63 6.80
CA LEU A 212 6.43 -3.38 6.81
C LEU A 212 5.26 -2.50 7.22
N ILE A 213 4.07 -2.81 6.72
CA ILE A 213 2.81 -2.29 7.26
C ILE A 213 2.24 -3.35 8.21
N ILE A 214 2.11 -2.98 9.48
CA ILE A 214 1.62 -3.84 10.56
C ILE A 214 0.58 -3.04 11.37
N GLY A 215 -0.69 -3.43 11.28
CA GLY A 215 -1.79 -2.73 11.95
C GLY A 215 -1.66 -2.74 13.48
N ALA A 216 -2.08 -1.67 14.15
CA ALA A 216 -1.99 -1.56 15.61
C ALA A 216 -2.95 -2.50 16.36
N SER A 217 -4.09 -2.86 15.77
CA SER A 217 -5.16 -3.67 16.41
C SER A 217 -5.03 -5.19 16.18
N ILE A 218 -3.89 -5.66 15.66
CA ILE A 218 -3.71 -7.07 15.30
C ILE A 218 -3.27 -7.98 16.45
N GLY A 219 -3.29 -7.51 17.71
CA GLY A 219 -2.80 -8.28 18.86
C GLY A 219 -3.34 -9.73 18.92
N LYS A 220 -4.60 -9.93 18.53
CA LYS A 220 -5.23 -11.25 18.39
C LYS A 220 -4.68 -12.12 17.24
N TRP A 221 -4.23 -11.51 16.15
CA TRP A 221 -3.73 -12.18 14.95
C TRP A 221 -2.21 -12.33 14.92
N MET A 222 -1.48 -11.71 15.85
CA MET A 222 -0.02 -11.85 15.93
C MET A 222 0.44 -13.31 16.00
N LYS A 223 -0.23 -14.12 16.84
CA LYS A 223 0.06 -15.56 16.96
C LYS A 223 -0.26 -16.34 15.68
N GLU A 224 -1.31 -15.94 14.96
CA GLU A 224 -1.74 -16.60 13.72
C GLU A 224 -0.91 -16.18 12.51
N GLY A 225 -0.42 -14.94 12.51
CA GLY A 225 0.39 -14.37 11.44
C GLY A 225 1.85 -14.79 11.48
N GLY A 226 2.38 -15.20 12.64
CA GLY A 226 3.74 -15.71 12.80
C GLY A 226 4.85 -14.67 12.62
N VAL A 227 4.51 -13.41 12.35
CA VAL A 227 5.47 -12.29 12.26
C VAL A 227 5.79 -11.82 13.68
N ASP A 228 7.09 -11.70 13.98
CA ASP A 228 7.58 -11.11 15.22
C ASP A 228 8.20 -9.72 14.94
N PRO A 229 7.50 -8.62 15.23
CA PRO A 229 8.01 -7.26 15.07
C PRO A 229 9.32 -7.00 15.83
N ALA A 230 9.57 -7.69 16.95
CA ALA A 230 10.78 -7.50 17.75
C ALA A 230 12.05 -7.96 17.02
N GLN A 231 11.94 -8.87 16.05
CA GLN A 231 13.07 -9.35 15.25
C GLN A 231 13.28 -8.53 13.96
N PHE A 232 12.36 -7.63 13.63
CA PHE A 232 12.42 -6.85 12.40
C PHE A 232 13.24 -5.57 12.60
N THR A 233 14.16 -5.31 11.66
CA THR A 233 15.13 -4.20 11.76
C THR A 233 14.85 -3.03 10.81
N GLY A 234 13.87 -3.18 9.91
CA GLY A 234 13.36 -2.08 9.08
C GLY A 234 12.25 -1.30 9.79
N PRO A 235 11.77 -0.20 9.19
CA PRO A 235 10.70 0.62 9.75
C PRO A 235 9.35 -0.11 9.64
N ILE A 236 8.52 0.04 10.66
CA ILE A 236 7.17 -0.52 10.72
C ILE A 236 6.19 0.65 10.69
N LEU A 237 5.42 0.77 9.61
CA LEU A 237 4.31 1.71 9.53
C LEU A 237 3.08 1.08 10.17
N SER A 238 2.62 1.66 11.28
CA SER A 238 1.49 1.12 12.03
C SER A 238 0.24 2.01 11.94
N PRO A 239 -0.69 1.72 11.03
CA PRO A 239 -1.99 2.38 11.01
C PRO A 239 -2.93 1.83 12.09
N GLY A 240 -3.89 2.65 12.50
CA GLY A 240 -5.07 2.22 13.26
C GLY A 240 -5.12 2.64 14.72
N TYR A 241 -4.13 3.38 15.21
CA TYR A 241 -4.18 3.95 16.54
C TYR A 241 -5.36 4.93 16.72
N GLY A 242 -6.07 4.80 17.85
CA GLY A 242 -7.22 5.62 18.22
C GLY A 242 -8.51 5.21 17.50
N TRP A 243 -8.69 5.62 16.24
CA TRP A 243 -9.99 5.49 15.57
C TRP A 243 -10.37 4.05 15.20
N GLN A 244 -9.41 3.19 14.83
CA GLN A 244 -9.69 1.78 14.55
C GLN A 244 -9.72 0.93 15.83
N GLY A 245 -9.92 1.58 16.98
CA GLY A 245 -10.04 0.95 18.29
C GLY A 245 -8.72 0.53 18.94
N ALA A 246 -7.57 0.71 18.27
CA ALA A 246 -6.30 0.36 18.88
C ALA A 246 -5.93 1.34 20.01
N THR A 247 -5.69 0.77 21.18
CA THR A 247 -5.36 1.44 22.43
C THR A 247 -3.85 1.48 22.67
N ASP A 248 -3.42 2.20 23.70
CA ASP A 248 -2.04 2.14 24.19
C ASP A 248 -1.61 0.71 24.56
N GLU A 249 -2.55 -0.12 25.03
CA GLU A 249 -2.28 -1.50 25.41
C GLU A 249 -2.04 -2.39 24.17
N ASP A 250 -2.76 -2.14 23.08
CA ASP A 250 -2.55 -2.82 21.81
C ASP A 250 -1.17 -2.51 21.24
N LEU A 251 -0.75 -1.24 21.26
CA LEU A 251 0.61 -0.86 20.83
C LEU A 251 1.69 -1.55 21.67
N LYS A 252 1.52 -1.59 22.99
CA LYS A 252 2.48 -2.26 23.90
C LYS A 252 2.57 -3.75 23.61
N THR A 253 1.43 -4.39 23.34
CA THR A 253 1.35 -5.83 23.08
C THR A 253 1.95 -6.18 21.73
N VAL A 254 1.55 -5.48 20.67
CA VAL A 254 1.98 -5.78 19.29
C VAL A 254 3.45 -5.43 19.07
N PHE A 255 3.95 -4.37 19.70
CA PHE A 255 5.31 -3.85 19.46
C PHE A 255 6.26 -4.02 20.65
N ALA A 256 5.95 -4.93 21.58
CA ALA A 256 6.84 -5.31 22.67
C ALA A 256 8.22 -5.73 22.13
N GLY A 257 9.30 -5.20 22.72
CA GLY A 257 10.67 -5.56 22.34
C GLY A 257 11.19 -4.97 21.01
N THR A 258 10.39 -4.17 20.31
CA THR A 258 10.85 -3.43 19.11
C THR A 258 11.94 -2.41 19.44
N HIS A 259 12.70 -1.98 18.43
CA HIS A 259 13.94 -1.22 18.63
C HIS A 259 13.79 0.26 18.23
N GLY A 260 12.63 0.86 18.50
CA GLY A 260 12.35 2.25 18.08
C GLY A 260 12.08 2.41 16.59
N ASN A 261 11.74 1.31 15.90
CA ASN A 261 11.48 1.26 14.47
C ASN A 261 9.99 1.30 14.09
N VAL A 262 9.10 1.59 15.05
CA VAL A 262 7.65 1.66 14.80
C VAL A 262 7.22 3.11 14.63
N LEU A 263 6.62 3.42 13.49
CA LEU A 263 6.06 4.71 13.11
C LEU A 263 4.53 4.62 13.13
N VAL A 264 3.90 5.20 14.14
CA VAL A 264 2.45 5.13 14.33
C VAL A 264 1.76 6.17 13.46
N THR A 265 0.78 5.76 12.66
CA THR A 265 0.04 6.66 11.76
C THR A 265 -1.27 7.09 12.40
N VAL A 266 -1.49 8.40 12.47
CA VAL A 266 -2.74 9.01 12.97
C VAL A 266 -3.22 10.07 11.98
N ALA A 267 -4.51 10.04 11.64
CA ALA A 267 -5.11 10.97 10.66
C ALA A 267 -6.36 11.66 11.22
N ARG A 268 -7.42 10.88 11.46
CA ARG A 268 -8.78 11.39 11.74
C ARG A 268 -8.85 12.29 12.98
N SER A 269 -8.24 11.87 14.09
CA SER A 269 -8.27 12.65 15.34
C SER A 269 -7.55 13.99 15.21
N ILE A 270 -6.51 14.09 14.37
CA ILE A 270 -5.82 15.34 14.06
C ILE A 270 -6.68 16.19 13.13
N ALA A 271 -7.18 15.60 12.03
CA ALA A 271 -7.99 16.32 11.04
C ALA A 271 -9.29 16.91 11.66
N ALA A 272 -9.85 16.25 12.67
CA ALA A 272 -11.02 16.73 13.41
C ALA A 272 -10.78 18.05 14.17
N GLN A 273 -9.53 18.46 14.38
CA GLN A 273 -9.17 19.72 15.06
C GLN A 273 -8.91 20.88 14.08
N GLY A 274 -8.94 20.62 12.77
CA GLY A 274 -8.78 21.67 11.77
C GLY A 274 -10.07 22.47 11.51
N PRO A 275 -10.02 23.46 10.62
CA PRO A 275 -8.87 23.82 9.80
C PRO A 275 -7.83 24.74 10.46
N ASP A 276 -8.04 25.17 11.70
CA ASP A 276 -7.10 26.10 12.35
C ASP A 276 -5.73 25.45 12.56
N ILE A 277 -4.67 26.10 12.05
CA ILE A 277 -3.31 25.55 12.07
C ILE A 277 -2.78 25.41 13.50
N ALA A 278 -3.16 26.30 14.41
CA ALA A 278 -2.72 26.23 15.80
C ALA A 278 -3.39 25.06 16.53
N GLU A 279 -4.68 24.82 16.28
CA GLU A 279 -5.38 23.65 16.82
C GLU A 279 -4.86 22.33 16.22
N LEU A 280 -4.57 22.28 14.92
CA LEU A 280 -3.89 21.15 14.30
C LEU A 280 -2.51 20.90 14.94
N GLY A 281 -1.71 21.95 15.13
CA GLY A 281 -0.40 21.84 15.77
C GLY A 281 -0.48 21.33 17.21
N LYS A 282 -1.46 21.79 18.00
CA LYS A 282 -1.71 21.28 19.36
C LYS A 282 -2.10 19.80 19.34
N ALA A 283 -2.96 19.40 18.39
CA ALA A 283 -3.39 18.01 18.24
C ALA A 283 -2.21 17.09 17.91
N VAL A 284 -1.38 17.48 16.95
CA VAL A 284 -0.16 16.72 16.58
C VAL A 284 0.77 16.58 17.78
N THR A 285 1.02 17.66 18.53
CA THR A 285 1.88 17.59 19.73
C THR A 285 1.29 16.69 20.81
N SER A 286 0.00 16.85 21.15
CA SER A 286 -0.64 16.04 22.20
C SER A 286 -0.61 14.54 21.87
N ILE A 287 -1.03 14.20 20.64
CA ILE A 287 -1.06 12.81 20.16
C ILE A 287 0.37 12.27 20.04
N GLY A 288 1.32 13.08 19.56
CA GLY A 288 2.73 12.70 19.49
C GLY A 288 3.33 12.34 20.85
N ASP A 289 2.97 13.07 21.91
CA ASP A 289 3.40 12.79 23.28
C ASP A 289 2.74 11.53 23.87
N GLU A 290 1.48 11.27 23.53
CA GLU A 290 0.79 10.01 23.88
C GLU A 290 1.46 8.80 23.21
N VAL A 291 1.64 8.86 21.88
CA VAL A 291 2.30 7.82 21.10
C VAL A 291 3.73 7.58 21.59
N ARG A 292 4.51 8.64 21.86
CA ARG A 292 5.88 8.51 22.39
C ARG A 292 5.88 7.73 23.70
N ARG A 293 5.01 8.07 24.65
CA ARG A 293 4.90 7.37 25.94
C ARG A 293 4.48 5.91 25.78
N ALA A 294 3.53 5.63 24.89
CA ALA A 294 3.09 4.25 24.62
C ALA A 294 4.24 3.42 24.04
N MET A 295 4.99 3.96 23.08
CA MET A 295 6.10 3.27 22.43
C MET A 295 7.31 3.07 23.35
N GLU A 296 7.65 4.06 24.19
CA GLU A 296 8.69 3.90 25.20
C GLU A 296 8.36 2.74 26.15
N GLN A 297 7.10 2.61 26.57
CA GLN A 297 6.68 1.49 27.41
C GLN A 297 6.74 0.14 26.68
N ALA A 298 6.37 0.09 25.40
CA ALA A 298 6.45 -1.12 24.57
C ALA A 298 7.90 -1.63 24.45
N GLN A 299 8.87 -0.74 24.24
CA GLN A 299 10.28 -1.09 24.11
C GLN A 299 10.89 -1.69 25.39
N HIS A 300 10.41 -1.25 26.56
CA HIS A 300 10.88 -1.75 27.86
C HIS A 300 10.13 -3.01 28.32
N THR A 301 9.08 -3.40 27.60
CA THR A 301 8.33 -4.63 27.87
C THR A 301 9.08 -5.79 27.23
N PRO A 302 9.43 -6.85 27.99
CA PRO A 302 10.05 -8.02 27.40
C PRO A 302 9.11 -8.61 26.33
N PRO A 303 9.64 -9.07 25.19
CA PRO A 303 8.81 -9.71 24.16
C PRO A 303 8.08 -10.90 24.79
N HIS A 304 6.86 -11.17 24.33
CA HIS A 304 6.07 -12.29 24.84
C HIS A 304 6.87 -13.59 24.75
N THR A 305 7.38 -14.06 25.90
CA THR A 305 7.86 -15.42 26.03
C THR A 305 6.64 -16.32 25.90
N THR A 306 6.64 -17.22 24.93
CA THR A 306 5.79 -18.41 24.98
C THR A 306 6.18 -19.17 26.25
N GLU A 307 5.52 -18.87 27.36
CA GLU A 307 5.44 -19.83 28.45
C GLU A 307 4.73 -21.04 27.86
N GLU A 308 5.50 -22.09 27.56
CA GLU A 308 4.97 -23.44 27.58
C GLU A 308 4.36 -23.60 28.97
N SER A 309 3.05 -23.51 29.06
CA SER A 309 2.32 -24.04 30.20
C SER A 309 2.61 -25.54 30.25
N ASP A 310 3.59 -25.91 31.08
CA ASP A 310 3.85 -27.27 31.54
C ASP A 310 2.66 -27.71 32.42
N ASP A 311 1.50 -27.90 31.78
CA ASP A 311 0.39 -28.61 32.39
C ASP A 311 0.62 -30.10 32.20
N GLY A 312 0.97 -30.73 33.32
CA GLY A 312 1.46 -32.08 33.42
C GLY A 312 0.63 -33.11 32.68
N ALA A 313 1.36 -34.06 32.09
CA ALA A 313 0.87 -35.25 31.44
C ALA A 313 -0.30 -35.94 32.16
N SER A 314 -1.42 -36.09 31.45
CA SER A 314 -2.27 -37.28 31.57
C SER A 314 -2.41 -37.91 30.19
N GLN A 315 -1.80 -39.09 30.02
CA GLN A 315 -1.86 -39.88 28.80
C GLN A 315 -3.32 -40.29 28.50
N GLY A 316 -3.82 -39.87 27.34
CA GLY A 316 -5.05 -40.37 26.73
C GLY A 316 -4.74 -40.90 25.34
N VAL A 317 -4.43 -42.19 25.25
CA VAL A 317 -4.28 -42.92 23.98
C VAL A 317 -5.66 -43.00 23.30
N PHE A 318 -5.80 -42.39 22.12
CA PHE A 318 -6.99 -42.53 21.28
C PHE A 318 -6.79 -43.69 20.30
N ILE A 319 -7.56 -44.78 20.46
CA ILE A 319 -7.67 -45.90 19.52
C ILE A 319 -9.05 -45.79 18.84
N PRO A 320 -9.16 -45.83 17.50
CA PRO A 320 -10.46 -45.87 16.84
C PRO A 320 -11.00 -47.30 16.85
N SER A 321 -12.24 -47.48 17.31
CA SER A 321 -12.97 -48.75 17.16
C SER A 321 -14.16 -48.54 16.23
N GLY A 322 -14.17 -49.30 15.14
CA GLY A 322 -15.32 -49.46 14.26
C GLY A 322 -16.05 -50.77 14.50
N ALA A 323 -17.34 -50.75 14.12
CA ALA A 323 -18.27 -51.87 13.91
C ALA A 323 -18.80 -52.55 15.19
N THR A 324 -20.09 -52.92 15.36
CA THR A 324 -21.09 -53.45 14.42
C THR A 324 -22.50 -53.47 15.06
N MET A 325 -23.52 -53.31 14.20
CA MET A 325 -24.81 -54.04 14.10
C MET A 325 -25.72 -54.28 15.33
N ALA A 326 -26.97 -53.82 15.19
CA ALA A 326 -28.14 -54.57 15.69
C ALA A 326 -29.36 -54.33 14.79
N ALA A 327 -29.96 -55.42 14.33
CA ALA A 327 -31.19 -55.48 13.54
C ALA A 327 -32.41 -55.62 14.45
N ALA A 328 -33.55 -55.07 14.05
CA ALA A 328 -34.88 -55.56 14.44
C ALA A 328 -35.92 -55.19 13.37
N SER A 329 -36.73 -56.17 12.97
CA SER A 329 -37.81 -56.08 12.00
C SER A 329 -39.18 -55.91 12.68
N ALA A 330 -40.14 -55.33 11.97
CA ALA A 330 -41.56 -55.67 12.09
C ALA A 330 -42.38 -55.19 10.86
N ALA A 331 -43.31 -56.06 10.44
CA ALA A 331 -44.45 -56.03 9.49
C ALA A 331 -45.09 -54.66 9.15
N GLY A 332 -45.84 -54.44 8.06
CA GLY A 332 -46.44 -55.30 7.02
C GLY A 332 -47.61 -54.56 6.33
N ALA A 333 -48.04 -55.04 5.14
CA ALA A 333 -49.18 -54.62 4.29
C ALA A 333 -49.04 -53.25 3.57
N GLY A 334 -49.44 -53.03 2.32
CA GLY A 334 -50.07 -53.83 1.27
C GLY A 334 -50.57 -52.89 0.15
N ASN A 335 -50.73 -53.46 -1.06
CA ASN A 335 -51.62 -53.04 -2.17
C ASN A 335 -51.12 -52.15 -3.34
N ALA A 336 -50.93 -52.82 -4.50
CA ALA A 336 -51.61 -52.68 -5.81
C ALA A 336 -51.44 -51.46 -6.77
N GLY A 337 -51.29 -51.82 -8.06
CA GLY A 337 -51.72 -51.07 -9.28
C GLY A 337 -50.56 -50.55 -10.13
N ALA A 338 -50.07 -51.18 -11.22
CA ALA A 338 -50.64 -51.60 -12.52
C ALA A 338 -50.70 -50.48 -13.60
N ALA A 339 -50.00 -50.77 -14.72
CA ALA A 339 -50.09 -50.21 -16.10
C ALA A 339 -49.69 -48.72 -16.29
N ASP A 340 -49.09 -48.26 -17.41
CA ASP A 340 -49.12 -48.72 -18.80
C ASP A 340 -47.91 -48.17 -19.60
N ALA A 341 -47.74 -48.67 -20.83
CA ALA A 341 -46.64 -48.60 -21.77
C ALA A 341 -46.33 -47.23 -22.42
N GLY A 342 -45.13 -47.10 -22.99
CA GLY A 342 -44.72 -46.00 -23.87
C GLY A 342 -43.28 -46.14 -24.37
N ASP A 343 -43.16 -46.76 -25.54
CA ASP A 343 -41.98 -47.20 -26.30
C ASP A 343 -40.97 -46.10 -26.76
N ALA A 344 -39.72 -46.57 -26.98
CA ALA A 344 -38.73 -46.15 -27.99
C ALA A 344 -38.03 -44.76 -27.91
N THR A 345 -36.71 -44.59 -28.14
CA THR A 345 -35.68 -45.42 -28.80
C THR A 345 -34.25 -44.96 -28.42
N ASN A 346 -33.29 -45.90 -28.53
CA ASN A 346 -31.85 -45.80 -28.83
C ASN A 346 -30.95 -44.83 -28.01
N GLY A 347 -29.77 -45.21 -27.50
CA GLY A 347 -28.94 -46.39 -27.75
C GLY A 347 -27.46 -45.99 -27.72
N VAL A 348 -26.77 -46.39 -26.64
CA VAL A 348 -25.42 -47.02 -26.56
C VAL A 348 -24.24 -46.29 -27.23
N SER A 349 -23.16 -45.94 -26.51
CA SER A 349 -21.99 -46.83 -26.22
C SER A 349 -21.06 -46.13 -25.20
N SER A 350 -20.76 -46.70 -24.01
CA SER A 350 -19.76 -47.76 -23.64
C SER A 350 -18.31 -47.37 -23.98
N SER A 351 -17.26 -47.53 -23.16
CA SER A 351 -16.92 -48.28 -21.93
C SER A 351 -15.49 -47.81 -21.51
N ALA A 352 -15.11 -47.58 -20.25
CA ALA A 352 -14.62 -48.55 -19.24
C ALA A 352 -13.50 -49.48 -19.78
N ASP A 353 -12.37 -49.82 -19.14
CA ASP A 353 -11.80 -49.61 -17.80
C ASP A 353 -10.33 -50.16 -17.78
N ALA A 354 -9.60 -49.81 -16.72
CA ALA A 354 -8.34 -50.24 -16.09
C ALA A 354 -7.51 -51.48 -16.52
N GLY A 355 -6.21 -51.47 -16.12
CA GLY A 355 -5.48 -52.72 -15.81
C GLY A 355 -3.93 -52.75 -15.77
N ASN A 356 -3.31 -52.09 -14.78
CA ASN A 356 -2.15 -52.46 -13.92
C ASN A 356 -0.96 -53.40 -14.36
N THR A 357 0.29 -52.83 -14.36
CA THR A 357 1.62 -53.29 -13.76
C THR A 357 2.31 -54.65 -14.06
N PRO A 358 3.60 -54.92 -13.69
CA PRO A 358 4.82 -54.11 -13.36
C PRO A 358 6.18 -54.68 -13.96
N GLU A 359 7.33 -54.26 -13.40
CA GLU A 359 8.77 -54.69 -13.56
C GLU A 359 9.65 -53.78 -14.45
N GLY A 360 10.91 -53.40 -14.18
CA GLY A 360 11.88 -53.65 -13.10
C GLY A 360 13.25 -52.99 -13.45
N SER A 361 14.00 -52.58 -12.42
CA SER A 361 15.48 -52.40 -12.30
C SER A 361 16.38 -51.90 -13.46
N GLY A 362 17.29 -50.95 -13.17
CA GLY A 362 18.55 -50.79 -13.94
C GLY A 362 19.37 -49.54 -13.59
N VAL A 363 20.64 -49.74 -13.24
CA VAL A 363 21.64 -48.78 -12.71
C VAL A 363 22.57 -48.25 -13.82
N SER A 364 23.34 -47.18 -13.50
CA SER A 364 24.54 -46.60 -14.17
C SER A 364 24.26 -45.58 -15.27
N GLY A 365 24.94 -44.43 -15.40
CA GLY A 365 26.26 -44.00 -14.94
C GLY A 365 27.09 -43.64 -16.18
N SER A 366 27.54 -42.38 -16.31
CA SER A 366 28.80 -41.93 -16.94
C SER A 366 28.72 -40.53 -17.56
N ALA A 367 29.82 -39.81 -17.34
CA ALA A 367 30.18 -38.51 -17.90
C ALA A 367 30.66 -38.60 -19.35
N LEU A 368 30.85 -37.43 -19.97
CA LEU A 368 31.75 -37.01 -21.09
C LEU A 368 31.03 -35.79 -21.73
N GLY A 369 31.52 -34.55 -21.76
CA GLY A 369 32.87 -34.06 -22.00
C GLY A 369 33.08 -33.93 -23.51
N HIS A 370 33.12 -32.72 -24.08
CA HIS A 370 33.92 -32.36 -25.27
C HIS A 370 33.89 -30.85 -25.57
N ASP A 371 35.07 -30.23 -25.45
CA ASP A 371 35.48 -28.95 -26.04
C ASP A 371 35.68 -29.07 -27.56
N ALA A 372 35.47 -27.95 -28.29
CA ALA A 372 36.20 -27.58 -29.52
C ALA A 372 36.03 -26.06 -29.77
N LEU A 373 37.03 -25.23 -29.41
CA LEU A 373 38.12 -24.68 -30.24
C LEU A 373 37.79 -23.41 -31.08
N LEU A 374 38.47 -22.33 -30.67
CA LEU A 374 39.31 -21.40 -31.46
C LEU A 374 38.72 -20.25 -32.30
N SER A 375 38.89 -19.04 -31.74
CA SER A 375 39.68 -17.88 -32.24
C SER A 375 39.41 -17.24 -33.61
N GLY A 376 39.32 -15.90 -33.61
CA GLY A 376 39.79 -15.06 -34.73
C GLY A 376 38.95 -13.81 -35.04
N ALA A 377 39.42 -12.64 -34.61
CA ALA A 377 39.04 -11.29 -35.10
C ALA A 377 39.43 -11.10 -36.61
N PRO A 378 39.16 -9.97 -37.33
CA PRO A 378 38.69 -8.63 -36.91
C PRO A 378 37.61 -7.97 -37.84
N SER A 379 37.30 -6.68 -37.56
CA SER A 379 36.37 -5.76 -38.26
C SER A 379 36.55 -5.63 -39.78
N PRO A 380 35.54 -5.03 -40.46
CA PRO A 380 35.84 -3.83 -41.26
C PRO A 380 34.78 -2.70 -41.21
N SER A 381 35.21 -1.58 -41.77
CA SER A 381 34.67 -0.22 -41.86
C SER A 381 33.49 0.03 -42.83
N GLY A 382 32.72 1.09 -42.56
CA GLY A 382 32.49 2.20 -43.51
C GLY A 382 31.12 2.32 -44.20
N ALA A 383 30.41 3.43 -43.93
CA ALA A 383 29.82 4.34 -44.93
C ALA A 383 29.08 5.52 -44.25
N ALA A 384 29.28 6.73 -44.80
CA ALA A 384 28.71 8.01 -44.39
C ALA A 384 27.89 8.62 -45.54
N VAL A 385 26.88 9.45 -45.24
CA VAL A 385 26.29 10.50 -46.12
C VAL A 385 25.67 11.57 -45.19
N ALA A 386 26.33 12.71 -44.95
CA ALA A 386 26.23 14.02 -45.63
C ALA A 386 24.94 14.82 -45.33
N VAL A 387 25.09 15.97 -44.67
CA VAL A 387 24.12 17.08 -44.68
C VAL A 387 24.88 18.33 -45.11
N ASP A 388 24.33 19.00 -46.11
CA ASP A 388 24.91 20.11 -46.86
C ASP A 388 24.73 21.45 -46.14
N ASP A 389 25.72 22.31 -46.30
CA ASP A 389 25.75 23.72 -45.89
C ASP A 389 24.99 24.57 -46.92
N THR A 390 24.35 25.65 -46.47
CA THR A 390 24.29 26.88 -47.27
C THR A 390 24.17 28.11 -46.38
N GLN A 391 25.29 28.82 -46.27
CA GLN A 391 25.34 30.23 -45.89
C GLN A 391 24.82 31.13 -47.03
N ALA A 392 24.19 32.25 -46.67
CA ALA A 392 24.49 33.54 -47.33
C ALA A 392 24.16 34.71 -46.40
N ALA A 393 25.19 35.54 -46.18
CA ALA A 393 25.21 36.74 -45.36
C ALA A 393 24.63 37.97 -46.10
N ALA A 394 24.23 39.01 -45.35
CA ALA A 394 24.95 40.30 -45.30
C ALA A 394 24.10 41.48 -44.74
N GLN A 395 24.66 42.10 -43.69
CA GLN A 395 24.89 43.55 -43.50
C GLN A 395 23.71 44.54 -43.40
N GLY A 396 23.70 45.28 -42.27
CA GLY A 396 23.83 46.74 -42.35
C GLY A 396 22.78 47.62 -41.63
N ALA A 397 23.28 48.43 -40.70
CA ALA A 397 22.83 49.78 -40.31
C ALA A 397 21.64 49.97 -39.33
N ALA A 398 21.98 50.51 -38.15
CA ALA A 398 21.21 51.57 -37.45
C ALA A 398 21.74 52.95 -37.93
N PRO A 399 21.19 54.15 -37.56
CA PRO A 399 20.14 54.47 -36.57
C PRO A 399 19.12 55.56 -37.02
N SER A 400 18.09 55.88 -36.21
CA SER A 400 17.75 57.25 -35.75
C SER A 400 16.33 57.39 -35.17
N ASP A 401 16.24 58.24 -34.15
CA ASP A 401 15.10 58.71 -33.34
C ASP A 401 13.81 59.13 -34.09
N THR A 402 12.65 59.02 -33.43
CA THR A 402 11.85 60.19 -32.97
C THR A 402 10.54 59.79 -32.27
N ALA A 403 10.10 60.71 -31.42
CA ALA A 403 9.03 60.65 -30.42
C ALA A 403 7.59 60.44 -30.95
N GLY A 404 6.72 59.95 -30.07
CA GLY A 404 5.27 60.15 -30.17
C GLY A 404 4.41 59.13 -29.40
N ALA A 405 3.87 59.55 -28.26
CA ALA A 405 2.70 58.94 -27.59
C ALA A 405 1.67 60.07 -27.37
N PRO A 406 0.40 59.80 -27.00
CA PRO A 406 -0.41 58.57 -27.07
C PRO A 406 -1.79 58.80 -27.75
N SER A 407 -2.54 57.73 -28.05
CA SER A 407 -4.01 57.83 -28.18
C SER A 407 -4.68 56.53 -27.77
N ALA A 408 -5.71 56.67 -26.94
CA ALA A 408 -6.48 55.63 -26.29
C ALA A 408 -7.48 54.92 -27.22
N ALA A 409 -7.72 53.62 -26.98
CA ALA A 409 -8.98 52.93 -27.25
C ALA A 409 -9.07 51.63 -26.42
N ALA A 410 -10.30 51.26 -26.07
CA ALA A 410 -10.74 50.37 -25.00
C ALA A 410 -10.67 48.85 -25.34
N PRO A 411 -11.09 47.92 -24.45
CA PRO A 411 -10.48 46.60 -24.25
C PRO A 411 -10.98 45.51 -25.19
N VAL A 412 -10.10 44.55 -25.47
CA VAL A 412 -10.41 43.29 -26.17
C VAL A 412 -10.38 42.15 -25.15
N THR A 413 -11.52 41.50 -24.96
CA THR A 413 -11.70 40.22 -24.29
C THR A 413 -11.04 39.09 -25.10
N PRO A 414 -10.27 38.16 -24.49
CA PRO A 414 -9.86 36.96 -25.20
C PRO A 414 -10.95 35.90 -25.12
N GLN A 415 -11.55 35.58 -26.27
CA GLN A 415 -12.31 34.35 -26.48
C GLN A 415 -11.36 33.15 -26.36
N THR A 416 -11.73 32.23 -25.49
CA THR A 416 -11.21 30.86 -25.39
C THR A 416 -11.62 30.07 -26.64
N ALA A 417 -10.64 29.60 -27.41
CA ALA A 417 -10.79 28.54 -28.39
C ALA A 417 -9.64 27.55 -28.23
N GLY A 418 -9.76 26.66 -27.25
CA GLY A 418 -8.92 25.48 -27.09
C GLY A 418 -9.74 24.26 -27.47
N GLY A 419 -9.65 23.83 -28.74
CA GLY A 419 -10.16 22.52 -29.15
C GLY A 419 -9.17 21.43 -28.71
N TYR A 420 -9.67 20.38 -28.07
CA TYR A 420 -8.89 19.17 -27.79
C TYR A 420 -9.01 18.20 -28.97
N ILE A 421 -7.87 17.66 -29.41
CA ILE A 421 -7.84 16.54 -30.36
C ILE A 421 -7.79 15.25 -29.54
N VAL A 422 -8.84 14.43 -29.66
CA VAL A 422 -8.83 12.99 -29.38
C VAL A 422 -9.34 12.32 -30.66
N GLY A 423 -8.80 11.14 -30.98
CA GLY A 423 -8.86 10.48 -32.29
C GLY A 423 -10.19 10.48 -33.05
N ASP A 424 -10.07 10.37 -34.38
CA ASP A 424 -11.08 10.41 -35.45
C ASP A 424 -12.53 10.01 -35.08
N ALA A 425 -13.28 10.91 -34.46
CA ALA A 425 -14.74 11.02 -34.59
C ALA A 425 -15.23 12.38 -34.05
N ILE A 426 -15.97 13.14 -34.88
CA ILE A 426 -16.65 14.36 -34.46
C ILE A 426 -18.03 13.96 -33.94
N LEU A 427 -18.29 14.17 -32.64
CA LEU A 427 -19.64 14.15 -32.07
C LEU A 427 -20.07 15.59 -31.76
N SER A 428 -21.29 15.95 -32.16
CA SER A 428 -21.90 17.26 -31.93
C SER A 428 -22.34 17.43 -30.47
N ALA A 429 -22.30 18.66 -29.97
CA ALA A 429 -22.46 19.04 -28.57
C ALA A 429 -23.91 19.01 -28.02
N ASP A 430 -24.82 18.22 -28.58
CA ASP A 430 -26.25 18.21 -28.20
C ASP A 430 -26.76 16.87 -27.62
N ASP A 431 -25.91 15.85 -27.41
CA ASP A 431 -26.33 14.53 -26.89
C ASP A 431 -25.77 14.18 -25.48
N ALA A 432 -25.27 15.16 -24.72
CA ALA A 432 -24.59 14.91 -23.43
C ALA A 432 -25.39 15.32 -22.17
N GLU A 433 -26.67 15.68 -22.28
CA GLU A 433 -27.49 16.18 -21.15
C GLU A 433 -28.63 15.24 -20.67
N GLU A 434 -28.66 13.95 -21.08
CA GLU A 434 -29.74 13.02 -20.65
C GLU A 434 -29.23 11.76 -19.90
N ILE A 435 -28.07 11.83 -19.23
CA ILE A 435 -27.54 10.75 -18.38
C ILE A 435 -26.97 11.31 -17.07
N VAL A 436 -27.68 12.23 -16.42
CA VAL A 436 -27.37 12.68 -15.05
C VAL A 436 -28.68 13.02 -14.34
N HIS A 437 -29.50 12.02 -14.01
CA HIS A 437 -30.62 12.26 -13.09
C HIS A 437 -31.14 11.05 -12.28
N ASP A 438 -30.52 9.86 -12.33
CA ASP A 438 -31.04 8.68 -11.62
C ASP A 438 -30.04 7.99 -10.64
N GLU A 439 -28.91 8.62 -10.29
CA GLU A 439 -27.92 8.02 -9.35
C GLU A 439 -27.87 8.66 -7.95
N ASP A 440 -28.62 9.74 -7.69
CA ASP A 440 -28.56 10.46 -6.40
C ASP A 440 -29.51 9.91 -5.31
N GLU A 441 -30.34 8.90 -5.60
CA GLU A 441 -31.34 8.37 -4.64
C GLU A 441 -30.94 7.01 -4.01
N VAL A 442 -29.80 6.42 -4.40
CA VAL A 442 -29.38 5.08 -3.93
C VAL A 442 -28.33 5.14 -2.81
N ASP A 443 -27.52 6.20 -2.75
CA ASP A 443 -26.44 6.33 -1.74
C ASP A 443 -26.94 6.83 -0.37
N GLU A 444 -28.09 7.52 -0.27
CA GLU A 444 -28.64 7.94 1.04
C GLU A 444 -29.25 6.76 1.83
N ALA A 445 -29.66 5.68 1.14
CA ALA A 445 -30.28 4.53 1.78
C ALA A 445 -29.26 3.54 2.38
N GLU A 446 -28.07 3.40 1.79
CA GLU A 446 -27.03 2.49 2.31
C GLU A 446 -26.29 3.06 3.54
N ASP A 447 -26.22 4.39 3.67
CA ASP A 447 -25.61 5.05 4.84
C ASP A 447 -26.57 5.16 6.05
N GLU A 448 -27.90 5.21 5.85
CA GLU A 448 -28.88 5.14 6.95
C GLU A 448 -29.04 3.70 7.52
N GLU A 449 -28.90 2.65 6.69
CA GLU A 449 -29.06 1.26 7.14
C GLU A 449 -27.89 0.77 8.02
N LEU A 450 -26.72 1.37 7.87
CA LEU A 450 -25.54 1.14 8.74
C LEU A 450 -25.66 1.84 10.11
N ASP A 451 -26.40 2.95 10.21
CA ASP A 451 -26.58 3.71 11.45
C ASP A 451 -27.70 3.11 12.35
N GLU A 452 -28.75 2.54 11.75
CA GLU A 452 -29.82 1.88 12.52
C GLU A 452 -29.40 0.55 13.15
N THR A 453 -28.55 -0.23 12.47
CA THR A 453 -28.03 -1.50 13.00
C THR A 453 -27.04 -1.30 14.15
N GLU A 454 -26.23 -0.24 14.13
CA GLU A 454 -25.34 0.11 15.25
C GLU A 454 -26.07 0.79 16.43
N ALA A 455 -27.17 1.51 16.17
CA ALA A 455 -27.99 2.10 17.23
C ALA A 455 -28.82 1.06 18.02
N GLU A 456 -29.17 -0.08 17.42
CA GLU A 456 -29.83 -1.19 18.12
C GLU A 456 -28.87 -2.00 19.00
N ASP A 457 -27.61 -2.19 18.59
CA ASP A 457 -26.59 -2.88 19.40
C ASP A 457 -26.18 -2.06 20.65
N ILE A 458 -26.18 -0.72 20.56
CA ILE A 458 -25.93 0.15 21.73
C ILE A 458 -27.12 0.15 22.70
N ARG A 459 -28.34 -0.12 22.23
CA ARG A 459 -29.54 -0.19 23.09
C ARG A 459 -29.72 -1.56 23.75
N SER A 460 -29.21 -2.63 23.14
CA SER A 460 -29.28 -3.99 23.71
C SER A 460 -28.30 -4.16 24.89
N ASP A 461 -27.09 -3.61 24.79
CA ASP A 461 -26.07 -3.65 25.86
C ASP A 461 -26.46 -2.78 27.08
N ALA A 462 -27.16 -1.65 26.87
CA ALA A 462 -27.65 -0.81 27.96
C ALA A 462 -28.83 -1.43 28.76
N GLN A 463 -29.48 -2.47 28.23
CA GLN A 463 -30.58 -3.18 28.91
C GLN A 463 -30.12 -4.43 29.69
N GLU A 464 -28.94 -4.98 29.43
CA GLU A 464 -28.39 -6.11 30.22
C GLU A 464 -27.67 -5.66 31.50
N ASP A 465 -27.04 -4.49 31.53
CA ASP A 465 -26.38 -3.96 32.74
C ASP A 465 -27.34 -3.39 33.80
N GLY A 466 -28.64 -3.28 33.49
CA GLY A 466 -29.67 -2.76 34.39
C GLY A 466 -30.40 -3.79 35.26
N LYS A 467 -30.05 -5.09 35.19
CA LYS A 467 -30.81 -6.17 35.87
C LYS A 467 -30.11 -6.95 36.98
N ASN A 468 -28.90 -6.55 37.39
CA ASN A 468 -28.18 -7.19 38.50
C ASN A 468 -27.92 -6.26 39.69
N ASN A 469 -28.90 -5.45 40.08
CA ASN A 469 -28.93 -4.79 41.39
C ASN A 469 -30.38 -4.65 41.88
N ASP A 470 -30.89 -5.74 42.45
CA ASP A 470 -31.82 -5.75 43.60
C ASP A 470 -31.88 -7.14 44.24
#